data_AF-A0A831SIP3-F1
#
_entry.id   AF-A0A831SIP3-F1
#
_cell.length_a   1.000
_cell.length_b   1.000
_cell.length_c   1.000
_cell.angle_alpha   90.00
_cell.angle_beta   90.00
_cell.angle_gamma   90.00
#
_symmetry.space_group_name_H-M   'P 1'
#
loop_
_entity.id
_entity.type
_entity.pdbx_description
1 polymer ?
#
loop_
_entity_poly.entity_id
_entity_poly.type
_entity_poly.pdbx_seq_one_letter_code
_entity_poly.pdbx_strand_id
1 'polypeptide(L)'
;PFTIQEFVMGTRYYLHYFYSPIQTNGYRLKQGSLQLLSMDRRDETTIDELQRIGSISELEEIGLHPTFVVTGNIPIVMRESLLPKVLSMGEAVVNTSIELFGGIIGPFCLETVITEDLEFRVFEISARIVAGTNPYITGSPYSDLIEPGLSTGRRIAQEIKFAQKKNLLHKILS
;
A
#
# COMPACT_ATOMS: atom_id res chain seq x y z
N PRO A 1 11.77 -18.35 15.02
CA PRO A 1 10.35 -18.63 14.75
C PRO A 1 10.07 -18.54 13.24
N PHE A 2 9.30 -19.50 12.68
CA PHE A 2 8.85 -19.46 11.28
C PHE A 2 7.32 -19.59 11.23
N THR A 3 6.72 -19.07 10.16
CA THR A 3 5.29 -19.18 9.89
C THR A 3 5.12 -19.94 8.57
N ILE A 4 4.20 -20.90 8.53
CA ILE A 4 3.82 -21.59 7.30
C ILE A 4 2.51 -20.97 6.82
N GLN A 5 2.48 -20.51 5.58
CA GLN A 5 1.30 -19.92 4.93
C GLN A 5 1.05 -20.59 3.58
N GLU A 6 -0.18 -20.50 3.10
CA GLU A 6 -0.54 -20.89 1.73
C GLU A 6 0.21 -20.01 0.71
N PHE A 7 0.75 -20.65 -0.34
CA PHE A 7 1.33 -19.92 -1.47
C PHE A 7 0.22 -19.49 -2.43
N VAL A 8 -0.06 -18.18 -2.46
CA VAL A 8 -1.12 -17.62 -3.32
C VAL A 8 -0.56 -17.29 -4.70
N MET A 9 -1.10 -17.94 -5.73
CA MET A 9 -0.80 -17.64 -7.13
C MET A 9 -1.50 -16.35 -7.56
N GLY A 10 -0.75 -15.37 -8.06
CA GLY A 10 -1.32 -14.15 -8.59
C GLY A 10 -0.31 -13.02 -8.83
N THR A 11 -0.83 -11.84 -9.10
CA THR A 11 -0.02 -10.62 -9.34
C THR A 11 0.07 -9.77 -8.09
N ARG A 12 1.26 -9.26 -7.78
CA ARG A 12 1.52 -8.49 -6.56
C ARG A 12 1.21 -7.01 -6.78
N TYR A 13 0.42 -6.44 -5.87
CA TYR A 13 0.10 -5.02 -5.81
C TYR A 13 0.25 -4.52 -4.39
N TYR A 14 0.98 -3.41 -4.24
CA TYR A 14 1.21 -2.73 -2.97
C TYR A 14 0.42 -1.44 -2.98
N LEU A 15 -0.64 -1.38 -2.19
CA LEU A 15 -1.65 -0.31 -2.27
C LEU A 15 -1.32 0.78 -1.25
N HIS A 16 -1.05 2.00 -1.69
CA HIS A 16 -0.63 3.09 -0.79
C HIS A 16 -1.81 3.99 -0.43
N TYR A 17 -2.25 3.86 0.82
CA TYR A 17 -3.34 4.64 1.36
C TYR A 17 -2.84 5.81 2.19
N PHE A 18 -3.73 6.78 2.38
CA PHE A 18 -3.59 7.81 3.39
C PHE A 18 -4.93 8.00 4.08
N TYR A 19 -4.97 7.79 5.39
CA TYR A 19 -6.13 8.08 6.21
C TYR A 19 -5.96 9.39 6.97
N SER A 20 -6.98 10.24 6.88
CA SER A 20 -7.07 11.49 7.62
C SER A 20 -8.25 11.44 8.60
N PRO A 21 -8.02 11.53 9.92
CA PRO A 21 -9.10 11.60 10.91
C PRO A 21 -9.71 13.01 11.03
N ILE A 22 -9.11 14.02 10.40
CA ILE A 22 -9.45 15.44 10.57
C ILE A 22 -9.94 16.11 9.28
N GLN A 23 -9.83 15.45 8.14
CA GLN A 23 -10.38 15.91 6.87
C GLN A 23 -11.44 14.94 6.35
N THR A 24 -12.29 15.45 5.45
CA THR A 24 -13.39 14.69 4.83
C THR A 24 -13.35 14.77 3.30
N ASN A 25 -12.24 15.23 2.73
CA ASN A 25 -12.00 15.35 1.29
C ASN A 25 -11.37 14.05 0.76
N GLY A 26 -12.21 13.04 0.51
CA GLY A 26 -11.79 11.75 -0.02
C GLY A 26 -12.90 10.72 0.06
N TYR A 27 -12.55 9.44 0.02
CA TYR A 27 -13.49 8.36 0.31
C TYR A 27 -13.93 8.47 1.77
N ARG A 28 -15.19 8.87 1.97
CA ARG A 28 -15.71 9.26 3.29
C ARG A 28 -15.93 8.03 4.16
N LEU A 29 -15.33 8.06 5.35
CA LEU A 29 -15.52 7.03 6.37
C LEU A 29 -16.47 7.52 7.48
N LYS A 30 -16.78 6.65 8.45
CA LYS A 30 -17.51 7.03 9.66
C LYS A 30 -16.79 8.16 10.42
N GLN A 31 -15.47 8.08 10.47
CA GLN A 31 -14.59 9.10 11.03
C GLN A 31 -13.52 9.45 10.00
N GLY A 32 -13.50 10.69 9.51
CA GLY A 32 -12.48 11.17 8.58
C GLY A 32 -12.68 10.71 7.13
N SER A 33 -11.58 10.61 6.39
CA SER A 33 -11.57 10.16 4.99
C SER A 33 -10.33 9.36 4.63
N LEU A 34 -10.49 8.45 3.68
CA LEU A 34 -9.43 7.64 3.09
C LEU A 34 -9.10 8.13 1.68
N GLN A 35 -7.83 8.09 1.31
CA GLN A 35 -7.34 8.36 -0.03
C GLN A 35 -6.45 7.22 -0.49
N LEU A 36 -6.59 6.80 -1.75
CA LEU A 36 -5.58 5.98 -2.44
C LEU A 36 -4.63 6.95 -3.14
N LEU A 37 -3.35 6.94 -2.75
CA LEU A 37 -2.37 7.90 -3.27
C LEU A 37 -1.53 7.33 -4.41
N SER A 38 -1.24 6.04 -4.40
CA SER A 38 -0.44 5.35 -5.42
C SER A 38 -0.47 3.84 -5.20
N MET A 39 0.22 3.09 -6.06
CA MET A 39 0.52 1.68 -5.84
C MET A 39 1.81 1.29 -6.56
N ASP A 40 2.50 0.26 -6.13
CA ASP A 40 3.68 -0.26 -6.83
C ASP A 40 3.68 -1.79 -6.90
N ARG A 41 4.68 -2.32 -7.60
CA ARG A 41 5.16 -3.68 -7.44
C ARG A 41 6.61 -3.63 -6.97
N ARG A 42 6.94 -4.34 -5.88
CA ARG A 42 8.32 -4.52 -5.45
C ARG A 42 9.13 -5.26 -6.52
N ASP A 43 10.32 -4.74 -6.76
CA ASP A 43 11.37 -5.37 -7.55
C ASP A 43 12.28 -6.13 -6.59
N GLU A 44 12.34 -7.45 -6.73
CA GLU A 44 12.96 -8.34 -5.75
C GLU A 44 13.98 -9.30 -6.36
N THR A 45 15.16 -9.32 -5.75
CA THR A 45 16.21 -10.28 -6.06
C THR A 45 16.13 -11.47 -5.11
N THR A 46 16.27 -12.71 -5.56
CA THR A 46 16.52 -13.23 -6.91
C THR A 46 15.24 -13.66 -7.64
N ILE A 47 14.10 -13.69 -6.95
CA ILE A 47 12.86 -14.30 -7.44
C ILE A 47 12.37 -13.73 -8.78
N ASP A 48 12.39 -12.42 -8.99
CA ASP A 48 11.86 -11.80 -10.22
C ASP A 48 12.74 -12.10 -11.45
N GLU A 49 14.01 -12.45 -11.25
CA GLU A 49 14.93 -12.86 -12.33
C GLU A 49 14.96 -14.38 -12.53
N LEU A 50 14.85 -15.18 -11.47
CA LEU A 50 14.83 -16.65 -11.57
C LEU A 50 13.65 -17.15 -12.41
N GLN A 51 12.51 -16.45 -12.38
CA GLN A 51 11.35 -16.74 -13.24
C GLN A 51 11.67 -16.69 -14.75
N ARG A 52 12.79 -16.08 -15.15
CA ARG A 52 13.20 -15.94 -16.56
C ARG A 52 14.14 -17.06 -17.04
N ILE A 53 14.76 -17.80 -16.13
CA ILE A 53 15.87 -18.72 -16.43
C ILE A 53 15.39 -20.17 -16.61
N GLY A 54 14.45 -20.63 -15.79
CA GLY A 54 13.97 -22.01 -15.81
C GLY A 54 12.91 -22.27 -14.75
N SER A 55 12.53 -23.52 -14.56
CA SER A 55 11.63 -23.85 -13.44
C SER A 55 12.36 -23.66 -12.11
N ILE A 56 11.62 -23.26 -11.06
CA ILE A 56 12.19 -23.09 -9.71
C ILE A 56 12.85 -24.39 -9.24
N SER A 57 12.25 -25.54 -9.56
CA SER A 57 12.78 -26.86 -9.21
C SER A 57 14.16 -27.13 -9.83
N GLU A 58 14.35 -26.84 -11.12
CA GLU A 58 15.65 -27.00 -11.79
C GLU A 58 16.71 -26.05 -11.22
N LEU A 59 16.30 -24.85 -10.81
CA LEU A 59 17.19 -23.85 -10.21
C LEU A 59 17.62 -24.25 -8.80
N GLU A 60 16.72 -24.85 -8.02
CA GLU A 60 17.05 -25.39 -6.70
C GLU A 60 18.02 -26.58 -6.79
N GLU A 61 17.89 -27.43 -7.82
CA GLU A 61 18.81 -28.56 -8.05
C GLU A 61 20.27 -28.12 -8.29
N ILE A 62 20.48 -26.93 -8.86
CA ILE A 62 21.82 -26.33 -9.05
C ILE A 62 22.23 -25.40 -7.92
N GLY A 63 21.48 -25.38 -6.81
CA GLY A 63 21.81 -24.61 -5.60
C GLY A 63 21.39 -23.14 -5.63
N LEU A 64 20.52 -22.73 -6.56
CA LEU A 64 19.95 -21.38 -6.61
C LEU A 64 18.59 -21.37 -5.92
N HIS A 65 18.56 -20.84 -4.70
CA HIS A 65 17.31 -20.67 -3.94
C HIS A 65 16.71 -19.27 -4.18
N PRO A 66 15.39 -19.18 -4.43
CA PRO A 66 14.74 -17.89 -4.58
C PRO A 66 14.77 -17.10 -3.27
N THR A 67 15.20 -15.85 -3.36
CA THR A 67 15.09 -14.86 -2.29
C THR A 67 14.12 -13.75 -2.67
N PHE A 68 13.51 -13.13 -1.66
CA PHE A 68 12.54 -12.03 -1.80
C PHE A 68 13.14 -10.71 -1.30
N VAL A 69 14.44 -10.50 -1.53
CA VAL A 69 15.13 -9.30 -1.06
C VAL A 69 14.73 -8.13 -1.94
N VAL A 70 14.11 -7.11 -1.35
CA VAL A 70 13.62 -5.93 -2.05
C VAL A 70 14.80 -5.07 -2.53
N THR A 71 14.89 -4.84 -3.84
CA THR A 71 15.92 -4.00 -4.48
C THR A 71 15.36 -2.70 -5.05
N GLY A 72 14.06 -2.67 -5.35
CA GLY A 72 13.42 -1.51 -5.97
C GLY A 72 11.89 -1.56 -5.93
N ASN A 73 11.27 -0.62 -6.64
CA ASN A 73 9.82 -0.50 -6.74
C ASN A 73 9.46 -0.03 -8.16
N ILE A 74 8.49 -0.68 -8.77
CA ILE A 74 8.05 -0.42 -10.14
C ILE A 74 6.68 0.29 -10.09
N PRO A 75 6.53 1.47 -10.72
CA PRO A 75 5.24 2.15 -10.80
C PRO A 75 4.23 1.35 -11.63
N ILE A 76 3.02 1.16 -11.09
CA ILE A 76 1.94 0.46 -11.79
C ILE A 76 0.59 1.13 -11.53
N VAL A 77 -0.37 0.81 -12.39
CA VAL A 77 -1.79 1.10 -12.18
C VAL A 77 -2.59 -0.19 -12.24
N MET A 78 -3.69 -0.23 -11.51
CA MET A 78 -4.61 -1.36 -11.47
C MET A 78 -5.77 -1.15 -12.44
N ARG A 79 -6.34 -2.26 -12.93
CA ARG A 79 -7.64 -2.27 -13.63
C ARG A 79 -8.69 -1.55 -12.77
N GLU A 80 -9.32 -0.52 -13.34
CA GLU A 80 -10.20 0.39 -12.60
C GLU A 80 -11.37 -0.31 -11.86
N SER A 81 -11.93 -1.37 -12.45
CA SER A 81 -13.04 -2.13 -11.84
C SER A 81 -12.69 -2.78 -10.49
N LEU A 82 -11.40 -2.84 -10.13
CA LEU A 82 -10.93 -3.36 -8.85
C LEU A 82 -10.84 -2.28 -7.75
N LEU A 83 -10.85 -0.99 -8.12
CA LEU A 83 -10.69 0.12 -7.18
C LEU A 83 -11.79 0.20 -6.11
N PRO A 84 -13.08 -0.12 -6.38
CA PRO A 84 -14.09 -0.18 -5.34
C PRO A 84 -13.71 -1.16 -4.21
N LYS A 85 -13.15 -2.31 -4.58
CA LYS A 85 -12.68 -3.30 -3.60
C LYS A 85 -11.46 -2.77 -2.82
N VAL A 86 -10.50 -2.17 -3.51
CA VAL A 86 -9.31 -1.52 -2.90
C VAL A 86 -9.72 -0.49 -1.84
N LEU A 87 -10.69 0.38 -2.13
CA LEU A 87 -11.18 1.37 -1.17
C LEU A 87 -11.90 0.71 0.01
N SER A 88 -12.75 -0.30 -0.24
CA SER A 88 -13.43 -1.04 0.82
C SER A 88 -12.46 -1.77 1.77
N MET A 89 -11.34 -2.27 1.25
CA MET A 89 -10.31 -2.92 2.06
C MET A 89 -9.58 -1.92 2.96
N GLY A 90 -9.23 -0.75 2.42
CA GLY A 90 -8.63 0.32 3.24
C GLY A 90 -9.62 0.84 4.29
N GLU A 91 -10.90 0.97 3.98
CA GLU A 91 -11.94 1.31 4.96
C GLU A 91 -12.02 0.28 6.08
N ALA A 92 -12.06 -1.01 5.75
CA ALA A 92 -12.14 -2.08 6.74
C ALA A 92 -10.95 -2.02 7.71
N VAL A 93 -9.73 -1.82 7.18
CA VAL A 93 -8.52 -1.69 8.00
C VAL A 93 -8.59 -0.48 8.93
N VAL A 94 -9.01 0.68 8.42
CA VAL A 94 -9.16 1.88 9.25
C VAL A 94 -10.20 1.65 10.35
N ASN A 95 -11.39 1.17 10.01
CA ASN A 95 -12.46 0.96 10.98
C ASN A 95 -12.04 -0.04 12.07
N THR A 96 -11.47 -1.19 11.70
CA THR A 96 -10.98 -2.19 12.65
C THR A 96 -9.83 -1.66 13.50
N SER A 97 -8.92 -0.85 12.93
CA SER A 97 -7.83 -0.24 13.71
C SER A 97 -8.33 0.72 14.79
N ILE A 98 -9.42 1.45 14.53
CA ILE A 98 -10.05 2.34 15.50
C ILE A 98 -10.60 1.53 16.68
N GLU A 99 -11.27 0.41 16.38
CA GLU A 99 -11.85 -0.49 17.37
C GLU A 99 -10.79 -1.19 18.24
N LEU A 100 -9.64 -1.56 17.65
CA LEU A 100 -8.61 -2.35 18.34
C LEU A 100 -7.60 -1.49 19.12
N PHE A 101 -7.14 -0.37 18.57
CA PHE A 101 -6.01 0.38 19.11
C PHE A 101 -6.06 1.89 18.86
N GLY A 102 -7.25 2.45 18.64
CA GLY A 102 -7.45 3.91 18.53
C GLY A 102 -7.23 4.48 17.12
N GLY A 103 -6.92 3.63 16.15
CA GLY A 103 -6.88 3.99 14.73
C GLY A 103 -5.48 4.09 14.16
N ILE A 104 -5.31 3.60 12.94
CA ILE A 104 -4.19 3.96 12.09
C ILE A 104 -4.32 5.44 11.69
N ILE A 105 -3.21 6.17 11.57
CA ILE A 105 -3.23 7.59 11.18
C ILE A 105 -2.20 7.82 10.07
N GLY A 106 -2.60 8.54 9.03
CA GLY A 106 -1.71 8.89 7.92
C GLY A 106 -1.48 7.73 6.96
N PRO A 107 -0.24 7.55 6.46
CA PRO A 107 0.04 6.60 5.39
C PRO A 107 0.06 5.16 5.89
N PHE A 108 -0.49 4.25 5.09
CA PHE A 108 -0.34 2.81 5.30
C PHE A 108 -0.39 2.06 3.97
N CYS A 109 0.06 0.81 3.98
CA CYS A 109 0.07 -0.04 2.81
C CYS A 109 -0.56 -1.40 3.07
N LEU A 110 -1.38 -1.87 2.13
CA LEU A 110 -1.79 -3.27 2.05
C LEU A 110 -0.97 -3.94 0.96
N GLU A 111 -0.23 -4.97 1.36
CA GLU A 111 0.61 -5.77 0.47
C GLU A 111 -0.22 -6.98 0.03
N THR A 112 -0.53 -7.04 -1.26
CA THR A 112 -1.56 -7.94 -1.79
C THR A 112 -1.08 -8.78 -2.96
N VAL A 113 -1.68 -9.96 -3.10
CA VAL A 113 -1.71 -10.77 -4.33
C VAL A 113 -3.12 -10.75 -4.89
N ILE A 114 -3.26 -10.55 -6.20
CA ILE A 114 -4.53 -10.63 -6.93
C ILE A 114 -4.52 -11.90 -7.78
N THR A 115 -5.47 -12.80 -7.50
CA THR A 115 -5.63 -14.09 -8.20
C THR A 115 -6.22 -13.91 -9.59
N GLU A 116 -6.26 -14.99 -10.38
CA GLU A 116 -6.92 -15.01 -11.70
C GLU A 116 -8.43 -14.71 -11.63
N ASP A 117 -9.08 -15.08 -10.52
CA ASP A 117 -10.48 -14.77 -10.21
C ASP A 117 -10.70 -13.33 -9.70
N LEU A 118 -9.66 -12.49 -9.73
CA LEU A 118 -9.67 -11.12 -9.22
C LEU A 118 -9.92 -11.01 -7.70
N GLU A 119 -9.55 -12.05 -6.94
CA GLU A 119 -9.59 -12.02 -5.49
C GLU A 119 -8.33 -11.39 -4.90
N PHE A 120 -8.50 -10.53 -3.89
CA PHE A 120 -7.40 -9.95 -3.14
C PHE A 120 -7.02 -10.83 -1.94
N ARG A 121 -5.75 -11.22 -1.87
CA ARG A 121 -5.15 -11.85 -0.69
C ARG A 121 -4.10 -10.91 -0.09
N VAL A 122 -4.38 -10.38 1.10
CA VAL A 122 -3.45 -9.52 1.85
C VAL A 122 -2.51 -10.41 2.65
N PHE A 123 -1.20 -10.27 2.46
CA PHE A 123 -0.21 -11.01 3.22
C PHE A 123 0.47 -10.16 4.30
N GLU A 124 0.49 -8.84 4.14
CA GLU A 124 1.06 -7.92 5.13
C GLU A 124 0.35 -6.56 5.13
N ILE A 125 0.36 -5.91 6.31
CA ILE A 125 -0.05 -4.51 6.48
C ILE A 125 1.14 -3.72 7.03
N SER A 126 1.60 -2.75 6.25
CA SER A 126 2.59 -1.78 6.70
C SER A 126 1.86 -0.55 7.26
N ALA A 127 1.85 -0.38 8.58
CA ALA A 127 1.14 0.71 9.27
C ALA A 127 1.90 2.07 9.25
N ARG A 128 2.59 2.35 8.14
CA ARG A 128 3.41 3.54 7.91
C ARG A 128 3.64 3.73 6.41
N ILE A 129 4.35 4.80 6.05
CA ILE A 129 4.88 4.98 4.69
C ILE A 129 5.82 3.82 4.29
N VAL A 130 5.77 3.43 3.02
CA VAL A 130 6.58 2.36 2.42
C VAL A 130 7.43 2.90 1.27
N ALA A 131 8.51 2.17 0.94
CA ALA A 131 9.43 2.53 -0.14
C ALA A 131 8.76 2.62 -1.52
N GLY A 132 7.68 1.87 -1.73
CA GLY A 132 6.83 1.93 -2.92
C GLY A 132 6.25 3.32 -3.24
N THR A 133 6.25 4.23 -2.27
CA THR A 133 5.84 5.63 -2.49
C THR A 133 6.91 6.50 -3.14
N ASN A 134 8.18 6.07 -3.14
CA ASN A 134 9.32 6.83 -3.63
C ASN A 134 9.29 7.18 -5.12
N PRO A 135 8.78 6.33 -6.04
CA PRO A 135 8.67 6.72 -7.45
C PRO A 135 7.70 7.89 -7.71
N TYR A 136 6.87 8.25 -6.72
CA TYR A 136 5.77 9.19 -6.86
C TYR A 136 6.05 10.56 -6.21
N ILE A 137 7.30 11.04 -6.25
CA ILE A 137 7.67 12.36 -5.71
C ILE A 137 6.89 13.50 -6.37
N THR A 138 6.65 13.40 -7.67
CA THR A 138 5.91 14.38 -8.47
C THR A 138 4.44 14.03 -8.66
N GLY A 139 3.89 13.15 -7.81
CA GLY A 139 2.54 12.61 -7.93
C GLY A 139 2.50 11.22 -8.58
N SER A 140 1.30 10.70 -8.68
CA SER A 140 0.94 9.42 -9.29
C SER A 140 -0.36 9.58 -10.08
N PRO A 141 -0.69 8.63 -10.97
CA PRO A 141 -1.98 8.62 -11.67
C PRO A 141 -3.21 8.74 -10.75
N TYR A 142 -3.10 8.30 -9.48
CA TYR A 142 -4.17 8.41 -8.49
C TYR A 142 -4.14 9.74 -7.74
N SER A 143 -2.96 10.17 -7.29
CA SER A 143 -2.84 11.41 -6.50
C SER A 143 -3.13 12.64 -7.34
N ASP A 144 -2.86 12.61 -8.64
CA ASP A 144 -3.12 13.73 -9.56
C ASP A 144 -4.61 14.02 -9.74
N LEU A 145 -5.48 13.04 -9.43
CA LEU A 145 -6.94 13.25 -9.35
C LEU A 145 -7.36 14.02 -8.09
N ILE A 146 -6.46 14.15 -7.11
CA ILE A 146 -6.67 14.87 -5.86
C ILE A 146 -6.00 16.25 -5.94
N GLU A 147 -4.69 16.26 -6.19
CA GLU A 147 -3.86 17.45 -6.30
C GLU A 147 -2.62 17.16 -7.16
N PRO A 148 -2.30 17.98 -8.16
CA PRO A 148 -1.08 17.81 -8.95
C PRO A 148 0.19 17.87 -8.10
N GLY A 149 1.11 16.92 -8.33
CA GLY A 149 2.40 16.92 -7.63
C GLY A 149 2.32 16.44 -6.18
N LEU A 150 1.32 15.63 -5.84
CA LEU A 150 1.08 15.13 -4.48
C LEU A 150 1.78 13.79 -4.22
N SER A 151 2.95 13.84 -3.60
CA SER A 151 3.58 12.64 -3.02
C SER A 151 2.99 12.28 -1.65
N THR A 152 3.19 11.04 -1.19
CA THR A 152 2.81 10.63 0.17
C THR A 152 3.49 11.49 1.24
N GLY A 153 4.78 11.83 1.06
CA GLY A 153 5.50 12.73 1.96
C GLY A 153 4.89 14.14 2.00
N ARG A 154 4.55 14.71 0.85
CA ARG A 154 3.85 16.01 0.77
C ARG A 154 2.47 15.92 1.44
N ARG A 155 1.74 14.83 1.25
CA ARG A 155 0.42 14.61 1.86
C ARG A 155 0.49 14.57 3.39
N ILE A 156 1.51 13.93 3.97
CA ILE A 156 1.78 13.96 5.42
C ILE A 156 2.01 15.40 5.89
N ALA A 157 2.88 16.15 5.20
CA ALA A 157 3.17 17.54 5.57
C ALA A 157 1.92 18.45 5.49
N GLN A 158 1.06 18.25 4.49
CA GLN A 158 -0.22 18.95 4.39
C GLN A 158 -1.17 18.64 5.54
N GLU A 159 -1.23 17.38 5.98
CA GLU A 159 -2.03 16.97 7.14
C GLU A 159 -1.59 17.70 8.40
N ILE A 160 -0.28 17.73 8.66
CA ILE A 160 0.31 18.42 9.81
C ILE A 160 0.02 19.92 9.74
N LYS A 161 0.22 20.54 8.58
CA LYS A 161 -0.07 21.98 8.38
C LYS A 161 -1.55 22.31 8.58
N PHE A 162 -2.44 21.45 8.10
CA PHE A 162 -3.88 21.60 8.30
C PHE A 162 -4.25 21.47 9.78
N ALA A 163 -3.74 20.42 10.45
CA ALA A 163 -3.96 20.19 11.86
C ALA A 163 -3.47 21.37 12.72
N GLN A 164 -2.27 21.89 12.45
CA GLN A 164 -1.74 23.06 13.14
C GLN A 164 -2.66 24.28 12.95
N LYS A 165 -3.05 24.59 11.72
CA LYS A 165 -3.94 25.72 11.41
C LYS A 165 -5.31 25.61 12.08
N LYS A 166 -5.79 24.39 12.31
CA LYS A 166 -7.10 24.11 12.94
C LYS A 166 -7.01 23.79 14.43
N ASN A 167 -5.83 23.86 15.03
CA ASN A 167 -5.58 23.44 16.42
C ASN A 167 -6.00 21.98 16.71
N LEU A 168 -5.79 21.08 15.74
CA LEU A 168 -6.13 19.66 15.77
C LEU A 168 -4.90 18.74 15.81
N LEU A 169 -3.71 19.25 16.13
CA LEU A 169 -2.48 18.43 16.20
C LEU A 169 -2.62 17.24 17.15
N HIS A 170 -3.33 17.42 18.27
CA HIS A 170 -3.64 16.36 19.24
C HIS A 170 -4.43 15.17 18.66
N LYS A 171 -4.99 15.29 17.44
CA LYS A 171 -5.72 14.20 16.77
C LYS A 171 -4.84 13.37 15.83
N ILE A 172 -3.62 13.81 15.55
CA ILE A 172 -2.72 13.16 14.59
C ILE A 172 -1.32 12.90 15.15
N LEU A 173 -1.06 13.30 16.39
CA LEU A 173 0.17 13.06 17.11
C LEU A 173 -0.14 12.16 18.32
N SER A 174 0.77 11.24 18.58
CA SER A 174 0.78 10.34 19.74
C SER A 174 2.02 10.60 20.59
#